data_AF-A0A3D0SQM5-F1
#
_entry.id   AF-A0A3D0SQM5-F1
#
_cell.length_a   1.000
_cell.length_b   1.000
_cell.length_c   1.000
_cell.angle_alpha   90.00
_cell.angle_beta   90.00
_cell.angle_gamma   90.00
#
_symmetry.space_group_name_H-M   'P 1'
#
loop_
_entity.id
_entity.type
_entity.pdbx_description
1 polymer ?
#
loop_
_entity_poly.entity_id
_entity_poly.type
_entity_poly.pdbx_seq_one_letter_code
_entity_poly.pdbx_strand_id
1 'polypeptide(L)' 'FDIEISERDPDKLVEIIASLEPSFGGINLEDIKAPECFQIERRLRERMKIPVFHDDQHGTAIITAAAVLNA' A
#
# COMPACT_ATOMS: atom_id res chain seq x y z
N PHE A 1 -13.31 -0.54 4.33
CA PHE A 1 -14.13 -0.05 3.20
C PHE A 1 -13.24 -0.21 2.01
N ASP A 2 -13.71 -0.93 1.01
CA ASP A 2 -12.85 -1.38 -0.09
C ASP A 2 -13.03 -0.44 -1.29
N ILE A 3 -11.93 -0.15 -1.97
CA ILE A 3 -11.91 0.73 -3.14
C ILE A 3 -11.03 0.10 -4.21
N GLU A 4 -11.69 -0.51 -5.19
CA GLU A 4 -11.04 -1.05 -6.37
C GLU A 4 -10.88 0.05 -7.42
N ILE A 5 -9.64 0.30 -7.84
CA ILE A 5 -9.32 1.33 -8.82
C ILE A 5 -8.96 0.64 -10.14
N SER A 6 -9.78 0.88 -11.18
CA SER A 6 -9.53 0.37 -12.53
C SER A 6 -8.52 1.25 -13.29
N GLU A 7 -7.31 1.35 -12.78
CA GLU A 7 -6.17 2.05 -13.39
C GLU A 7 -4.94 1.15 -13.36
N ARG A 8 -4.20 1.09 -14.46
CA ARG A 8 -3.04 0.21 -14.65
C ARG A 8 -1.73 0.97 -14.70
N ASP A 9 -1.78 2.28 -14.93
CA ASP A 9 -0.61 3.15 -14.87
C ASP A 9 -0.26 3.43 -13.39
N PRO A 10 0.93 3.01 -12.91
CA PRO A 10 1.34 3.20 -11.52
C PRO A 10 1.36 4.66 -11.09
N ASP A 11 1.71 5.58 -11.98
CA ASP A 11 1.82 7.00 -11.64
C ASP A 11 0.43 7.60 -11.45
N LYS A 12 -0.51 7.26 -12.32
CA LYS A 12 -1.91 7.67 -12.15
C LYS A 12 -2.56 7.04 -10.93
N LEU A 13 -2.23 5.78 -10.64
CA LEU A 13 -2.74 5.11 -9.45
C LEU A 13 -2.30 5.83 -8.17
N VAL A 14 -1.04 6.29 -8.10
CA VAL A 14 -0.54 7.14 -7.00
C VAL A 14 -1.34 8.45 -6.89
N GLU A 15 -1.61 9.12 -8.02
CA GLU A 15 -2.40 10.37 -8.00
C GLU A 15 -3.83 10.14 -7.48
N ILE A 16 -4.49 9.08 -7.95
CA ILE A 16 -5.86 8.74 -7.54
C ILE A 16 -5.88 8.42 -6.04
N ILE A 17 -5.01 7.52 -5.56
CA ILE A 17 -4.99 7.13 -4.15
C ILE A 17 -4.66 8.33 -3.26
N ALA A 18 -3.68 9.15 -3.62
CA ALA A 18 -3.33 10.34 -2.84
C ALA A 18 -4.47 11.36 -2.77
N SER A 19 -5.31 11.46 -3.80
CA SER A 19 -6.49 12.35 -3.77
C SER A 19 -7.55 11.94 -2.75
N LEU A 20 -7.54 10.66 -2.32
CA LEU A 20 -8.45 10.12 -1.31
C LEU A 20 -7.99 10.40 0.13
N GLU A 21 -6.78 10.92 0.34
CA GLU A 21 -6.18 11.18 1.67
C GLU A 21 -7.13 11.89 2.66
N PRO A 22 -7.88 12.95 2.29
CA PRO A 22 -8.72 13.67 3.24
C PRO A 22 -9.88 12.85 3.81
N SER A 23 -10.24 11.73 3.16
CA SER A 23 -11.35 10.87 3.56
C SER A 23 -10.95 9.75 4.53
N PHE A 24 -9.66 9.44 4.65
CA PHE A 24 -9.19 8.27 5.38
C PHE A 24 -8.16 8.61 6.47
N GLY A 25 -8.10 7.76 7.50
CA GLY A 25 -7.06 7.84 8.55
C GLY A 25 -5.79 7.05 8.23
N GLY A 26 -5.81 6.24 7.17
CA GLY A 26 -4.69 5.44 6.67
C GLY A 26 -5.08 4.69 5.40
N ILE A 27 -4.09 4.26 4.63
CA ILE A 27 -4.26 3.47 3.40
C ILE A 27 -3.61 2.11 3.58
N ASN A 28 -4.37 1.05 3.33
CA ASN A 28 -3.86 -0.30 3.14
C ASN A 28 -3.87 -0.61 1.64
N LEU A 29 -2.69 -0.83 1.06
CA LEU A 29 -2.52 -1.29 -0.31
C LEU A 29 -2.56 -2.82 -0.34
N GLU A 30 -3.24 -3.35 -1.33
CA GLU A 30 -3.50 -4.78 -1.49
C GLU A 30 -3.39 -5.15 -2.98
N ASP A 31 -2.93 -6.36 -3.28
CA ASP A 31 -3.00 -7.01 -4.59
C ASP A 31 -2.42 -6.19 -5.76
N ILE A 32 -1.45 -5.32 -5.49
CA ILE A 32 -0.73 -4.58 -6.53
C ILE A 32 0.46 -5.42 -6.99
N LYS A 33 0.51 -5.67 -8.30
CA LYS A 33 1.59 -6.44 -8.92
C LYS A 33 2.98 -5.84 -8.66
N ALA A 34 3.96 -6.72 -8.47
CA ALA A 34 5.38 -6.39 -8.50
C ALA A 34 5.94 -6.30 -9.95
N PRO A 35 6.93 -5.42 -10.20
CA PRO A 35 7.63 -4.56 -9.24
C PRO A 35 6.94 -3.22 -8.94
N GLU A 36 5.80 -2.92 -9.57
CA GLU A 36 5.16 -1.62 -9.52
C GLU A 36 4.70 -1.22 -8.09
N CYS A 37 4.27 -2.20 -7.29
CA CYS A 37 3.85 -2.01 -5.90
C CYS A 37 4.90 -1.29 -5.03
N PHE A 38 6.20 -1.56 -5.22
CA PHE A 38 7.27 -0.91 -4.45
C PHE A 38 7.36 0.60 -4.74
N GLN A 39 7.25 0.99 -6.02
CA GLN A 39 7.27 2.40 -6.40
C GLN A 39 6.02 3.13 -5.91
N ILE A 40 4.86 2.49 -6.02
CA ILE A 40 3.57 3.05 -5.60
C ILE A 40 3.57 3.31 -4.09
N GLU A 41 3.91 2.30 -3.29
CA GLU A 41 3.94 2.45 -1.82
C GLU A 41 4.92 3.54 -1.39
N ARG A 42 6.15 3.52 -1.92
CA ARG A 42 7.16 4.54 -1.59
C ARG A 42 6.67 5.95 -1.86
N ARG A 43 6.11 6.18 -3.06
CA ARG A 43 5.63 7.52 -3.45
C ARG A 43 4.44 7.98 -2.62
N LEU A 44 3.53 7.08 -2.27
CA LEU A 44 2.40 7.40 -1.40
C LEU A 44 2.88 7.73 0.02
N ARG A 45 3.82 6.95 0.58
CA ARG A 45 4.42 7.22 1.90
C ARG A 45 5.17 8.56 1.96
N GLU A 46 5.84 8.95 0.88
CA GLU A 46 6.55 10.24 0.80
C GLU A 46 5.59 11.43 0.67
N ARG A 47 4.44 11.25 0.01
CA ARG A 47 3.50 12.33 -0.30
C ARG A 47 2.43 12.55 0.77
N MET A 48 1.91 11.47 1.34
CA MET A 48 0.73 11.50 2.20
C MET A 48 1.10 11.75 3.66
N LYS A 49 0.21 12.41 4.41
CA LYS A 49 0.38 12.67 5.85
C LYS A 49 -0.24 11.61 6.75
N ILE A 50 -0.94 10.64 6.16
CA ILE A 50 -1.50 9.48 6.84
C ILE A 50 -0.65 8.23 6.57
N PRO A 51 -0.69 7.21 7.45
CA PRO A 51 0.03 5.97 7.24
C PRO A 51 -0.40 5.28 5.94
N VAL A 52 0.58 4.77 5.20
CA VAL A 52 0.38 3.89 4.04
C VAL A 52 1.14 2.60 4.32
N PHE A 53 0.46 1.47 4.20
CA PHE A 53 0.98 0.13 4.44
C PHE A 53 0.58 -0.77 3.27
N HIS A 54 1.41 -1.74 2.91
CA HIS A 54 1.08 -2.73 1.89
C HIS A 54 1.05 -4.12 2.52
N ASP A 55 -0.12 -4.76 2.56
CA ASP A 55 -0.31 -5.98 3.36
C ASP A 55 0.45 -7.17 2.78
N ASP A 56 0.33 -7.42 1.47
CA ASP A 56 1.05 -8.52 0.80
C ASP A 56 2.56 -8.49 1.02
N GLN A 57 3.12 -7.29 1.21
CA GLN A 57 4.54 -7.10 1.49
C GLN A 57 4.83 -7.18 2.98
N HIS A 58 4.37 -6.19 3.74
CA HIS A 58 4.77 -6.01 5.12
C HIS A 58 3.96 -6.87 6.08
N GLY A 59 2.66 -7.06 5.85
CA GLY A 59 1.81 -7.94 6.66
C GLY A 59 2.31 -9.38 6.61
N THR A 60 2.55 -9.89 5.41
CA THR A 60 3.17 -11.21 5.18
C THR A 60 4.54 -11.32 5.86
N ALA A 61 5.41 -10.32 5.72
CA ALA A 61 6.75 -10.35 6.31
C ALA A 61 6.71 -10.37 7.85
N ILE A 62 5.85 -9.55 8.46
CA ILE A 62 5.70 -9.47 9.92
C ILE A 62 5.26 -10.80 10.49
N ILE A 63 4.19 -11.40 9.95
CA ILE A 63 3.66 -12.65 10.51
C ILE A 63 4.61 -13.82 10.26
N THR A 64 5.29 -13.85 9.10
CA THR A 64 6.31 -14.85 8.78
C THR A 64 7.50 -14.76 9.73
N ALA A 65 8.00 -13.54 10.00
CA ALA A 65 9.10 -13.33 10.95
C ALA A 65 8.70 -13.73 12.38
N ALA A 66 7.48 -13.39 12.81
CA ALA A 66 6.96 -13.79 14.11
C ALA A 66 6.87 -15.32 14.25
N ALA A 67 6.49 -16.02 13.18
CA ALA A 67 6.49 -17.48 13.16
C ALA A 67 7.90 -18.07 13.31
N VAL A 68 8.89 -17.51 12.60
CA VAL A 68 10.30 -17.94 12.71
C VAL A 68 10.86 -17.70 14.11
N LEU A 69 10.51 -16.59 14.76
CA LEU A 69 10.99 -16.28 16.12
C LEU A 69 10.43 -17.20 17.21
N ASN A 70 9.25 -17.78 16.98
CA ASN A 70 8.59 -18.69 17.93
C ASN A 70 8.84 -20.18 17.62
N ALA A 71 9.65 -20.49 16.60
CA ALA A 71 9.95 -21.86 16.16
C ALA A 71 10.97 -22.58 17.07
#